data_AF-A0A804N1D4-F1
#
_entry.id   AF-A0A804N1D4-F1
#
_cell.length_a   1.000
_cell.length_b   1.000
_cell.length_c   1.000
_cell.angle_alpha   90.00
_cell.angle_beta   90.00
_cell.angle_gamma   90.00
#
_symmetry.space_group_name_H-M   'P 1'
#
loop_
_entity.id
_entity.type
_entity.pdbx_description
1 polymer ?
#
loop_
_entity_poly.entity_id
_entity_poly.type
_entity_poly.pdbx_seq_one_letter_code
_entity_poly.pdbx_strand_id
1 'polypeptide(L)'
;MMNEHREEDALRGQAVKNQKAIWDKTMEMRFLLQKAFSTSNKLPQESIRTRFCNHDKQIEQAYDDLLNSTKHTLSSMMELQEALLESNQATKDANEIPSASNGDNDEWSEVQRLQARITTFRNTEIDKWHRKIQVTTGAAALKGKLHAFNQNISDQVAGYMRDPSRMINRMYLTNSAVRVFGKDVGEPGTAEEGHIMEGDPELIDDSEFYQQLLKEFLESCDRGASS
;
A
#
# COMPACT_ATOMS: atom_id res chain seq x y z
N MET A 1 -24.77 -10.57 -35.13
CA MET A 1 -23.31 -10.57 -35.34
C MET A 1 -22.68 -9.17 -35.31
N MET A 2 -22.83 -8.30 -36.31
CA MET A 2 -22.13 -6.99 -36.33
C MET A 2 -22.60 -6.00 -35.25
N ASN A 3 -23.89 -6.04 -34.88
CA ASN A 3 -24.44 -5.22 -33.79
C ASN A 3 -24.02 -5.73 -32.40
N GLU A 4 -23.91 -7.05 -32.22
CA GLU A 4 -23.49 -7.68 -30.96
C GLU A 4 -22.01 -7.38 -30.66
N HIS A 5 -21.13 -7.43 -31.66
CA HIS A 5 -19.72 -7.03 -31.48
C HIS A 5 -19.59 -5.55 -31.10
N ARG A 6 -20.41 -4.68 -31.69
CA ARG A 6 -20.40 -3.25 -31.37
C ARG A 6 -20.88 -2.97 -29.95
N GLU A 7 -21.87 -3.72 -29.47
CA GLU A 7 -22.35 -3.64 -28.10
C GLU A 7 -21.32 -4.20 -27.10
N GLU A 8 -20.67 -5.32 -27.43
CA GLU A 8 -19.59 -5.89 -26.62
C GLU A 8 -18.41 -4.93 -26.49
N ASP A 9 -17.98 -4.29 -27.58
CA ASP A 9 -16.92 -3.29 -27.56
C ASP A 9 -17.31 -2.04 -26.77
N ALA A 10 -18.58 -1.62 -26.83
CA ALA A 10 -19.08 -0.52 -26.02
C ALA A 10 -19.05 -0.86 -24.52
N LEU A 11 -19.47 -2.07 -24.13
CA LEU A 11 -19.41 -2.55 -22.75
C LEU A 11 -17.96 -2.63 -22.24
N ARG A 12 -17.04 -3.14 -23.06
CA ARG A 12 -15.60 -3.16 -22.74
C ARG A 12 -15.05 -1.75 -22.54
N GLY A 13 -15.40 -0.82 -23.43
CA GLY A 13 -15.01 0.58 -23.31
C GLY A 13 -15.50 1.21 -22.01
N GLN A 14 -16.74 0.93 -21.61
CA GLN A 14 -17.28 1.41 -20.34
C GLN A 14 -16.58 0.78 -19.13
N ALA A 15 -16.27 -0.52 -19.18
CA ALA A 15 -15.52 -1.20 -18.12
C ALA A 15 -14.13 -0.58 -17.92
N VAL A 16 -13.41 -0.28 -19.01
CA VAL A 16 -12.09 0.39 -18.94
C VAL A 16 -12.20 1.78 -18.31
N LYS A 17 -13.23 2.58 -18.66
CA LYS A 17 -13.45 3.89 -18.04
C LYS A 17 -13.71 3.77 -16.53
N ASN A 18 -14.52 2.80 -16.11
CA ASN A 18 -14.81 2.58 -14.70
C ASN A 18 -13.56 2.13 -13.93
N GLN A 19 -12.77 1.21 -14.49
CA GLN A 19 -11.51 0.76 -13.88
C GLN A 19 -10.52 1.92 -13.72
N LYS A 20 -10.40 2.78 -14.74
CA LYS A 20 -9.57 3.99 -14.66
C LYS A 20 -10.04 4.93 -13.55
N ALA A 21 -11.35 5.17 -13.45
CA ALA A 21 -11.90 6.03 -12.40
C ALA A 21 -11.61 5.48 -10.99
N ILE A 22 -11.71 4.16 -10.79
CA ILE A 22 -11.35 3.51 -9.53
C ILE A 22 -9.85 3.71 -9.24
N TRP A 23 -8.98 3.44 -10.22
CA TRP A 23 -7.54 3.64 -10.09
C TRP A 23 -7.17 5.07 -9.70
N ASP A 24 -7.71 6.07 -10.42
CA ASP A 24 -7.43 7.49 -10.17
C ASP A 24 -7.87 7.89 -8.75
N LYS A 25 -9.02 7.39 -8.29
CA LYS A 25 -9.53 7.65 -6.93
C LYS A 25 -8.72 6.95 -5.84
N THR A 26 -8.24 5.73 -6.09
CA THR A 26 -7.33 5.04 -5.17
C THR A 26 -5.99 5.77 -5.06
N MET A 27 -5.46 6.32 -6.15
CA MET A 27 -4.24 7.13 -6.13
C MET A 27 -4.44 8.44 -5.38
N GLU A 28 -5.56 9.14 -5.61
CA GLU A 28 -5.91 10.36 -4.87
C GLU A 28 -5.96 10.09 -3.36
N MET A 29 -6.63 9.01 -2.93
CA MET A 29 -6.66 8.58 -1.53
C MET A 29 -5.26 8.35 -0.96
N ARG A 30 -4.39 7.64 -1.70
CA ARG A 30 -3.01 7.40 -1.28
C ARG A 30 -2.23 8.71 -1.12
N PHE A 31 -2.42 9.68 -2.01
CA PHE A 31 -1.75 10.98 -1.93
C PHE A 31 -2.23 11.82 -0.74
N LEU A 32 -3.53 11.80 -0.45
CA LEU A 32 -4.10 12.47 0.72
C LEU A 32 -3.55 11.89 2.03
N LEU A 33 -3.32 10.57 2.09
CA LEU A 33 -2.77 9.89 3.26
C LEU A 33 -1.28 10.17 3.50
N GLN A 34 -0.50 10.56 2.47
CA GLN A 34 0.97 10.68 2.60
C GLN A 34 1.39 11.62 3.72
N LYS A 35 0.73 12.78 3.85
CA LYS A 35 1.07 13.76 4.87
C LYS A 35 0.73 13.25 6.27
N ALA A 36 -0.41 12.58 6.43
CA ALA A 36 -0.81 11.99 7.70
C ALA A 36 0.18 10.89 8.12
N PHE A 37 0.54 9.99 7.19
CA PHE A 37 1.52 8.93 7.41
C PHE A 37 2.90 9.49 7.82
N SER A 38 3.46 10.42 7.05
CA SER A 38 4.77 11.00 7.39
C SER A 38 4.76 11.83 8.69
N THR A 39 3.62 12.45 9.03
CA THR A 39 3.48 13.24 10.27
C THR A 39 3.26 12.37 11.50
N SER A 40 2.70 11.15 11.36
CA SER A 40 2.51 10.25 12.50
C SER A 40 3.84 9.84 13.14
N ASN A 41 4.94 9.78 12.36
CA ASN A 41 6.29 9.57 12.87
C ASN A 41 6.75 10.64 13.89
N LYS A 42 6.08 11.80 13.96
CA LYS A 42 6.37 12.84 14.96
C LYS A 42 5.64 12.61 16.28
N LEU A 43 4.63 11.75 16.31
CA LEU A 43 3.82 11.53 17.50
C LEU A 43 4.69 10.99 18.64
N PRO A 44 4.45 11.44 19.88
CA PRO A 44 5.08 10.88 21.07
C PRO A 44 4.98 9.35 21.14
N GLN A 45 6.09 8.70 21.47
CA GLN A 45 6.10 7.27 21.82
C GLN A 45 5.27 7.01 23.09
N GLU A 46 4.83 5.76 23.29
CA GLU A 46 3.80 5.39 24.26
C GLU A 46 4.05 5.92 25.69
N SER A 47 5.29 5.86 26.15
CA SER A 47 5.68 6.34 27.49
C SER A 47 5.52 7.86 27.67
N ILE A 48 5.80 8.64 26.62
CA ILE A 48 5.65 10.10 26.61
C ILE A 48 4.20 10.47 26.34
N ARG A 49 3.53 9.79 25.39
CA ARG A 49 2.10 9.93 25.11
C ARG A 49 1.28 9.84 26.39
N THR A 50 1.50 8.80 27.19
CA THR A 50 0.82 8.59 28.47
C THR A 50 1.01 9.78 29.42
N ARG A 51 2.22 10.34 29.50
CA ARG A 51 2.49 11.52 30.34
C ARG A 51 1.75 12.76 29.84
N PHE A 52 1.71 12.99 28.52
CA PHE A 52 0.98 14.11 27.94
C PHE A 52 -0.53 14.00 28.17
N CYS A 53 -1.13 12.84 27.92
CA CYS A 53 -2.55 12.61 28.17
C CYS A 53 -2.91 12.76 29.66
N ASN A 54 -2.07 12.24 30.57
CA ASN A 54 -2.29 12.40 32.01
C ASN A 54 -2.17 13.87 32.48
N HIS A 55 -1.43 14.70 31.76
CA HIS A 55 -1.21 16.10 32.11
C HIS A 55 -2.32 17.02 31.56
N ASP A 56 -2.82 16.74 30.36
CA ASP A 56 -3.80 17.58 29.67
C ASP A 56 -4.90 16.75 29.01
N LYS A 57 -6.13 16.93 29.48
CA LYS A 57 -7.33 16.28 28.95
C LYS A 57 -7.64 16.67 27.50
N GLN A 58 -7.23 17.86 27.05
CA GLN A 58 -7.38 18.23 25.64
C GLN A 58 -6.48 17.40 24.74
N ILE A 59 -5.28 17.06 25.22
CA ILE A 59 -4.36 16.16 24.50
C ILE A 59 -4.95 14.75 24.48
N GLU A 60 -5.43 14.25 25.61
CA GLU A 60 -6.11 12.95 25.71
C GLU A 60 -7.27 12.86 24.69
N GLN A 61 -8.17 13.84 24.69
CA GLN A 61 -9.29 13.89 23.74
C GLN A 61 -8.82 13.96 22.28
N ALA A 62 -7.78 14.73 21.98
CA ALA A 62 -7.25 14.83 20.61
C ALA A 62 -6.67 13.50 20.11
N TYR A 63 -6.08 12.69 21.00
CA TYR A 63 -5.64 11.34 20.68
C TYR A 63 -6.81 10.39 20.42
N ASP A 64 -7.86 10.47 21.24
CA ASP A 64 -9.07 9.68 21.04
C ASP A 64 -9.74 10.01 19.70
N ASP A 65 -9.84 11.31 19.37
CA ASP A 65 -10.38 11.77 18.08
C ASP A 65 -9.52 11.30 16.90
N LEU A 66 -8.19 11.37 17.03
CA LEU A 66 -7.25 10.86 16.02
C LEU A 66 -7.41 9.35 15.81
N LEU A 67 -7.48 8.57 16.89
CA LEU A 67 -7.65 7.12 16.82
C LEU A 67 -8.99 6.76 16.19
N ASN A 68 -10.08 7.38 16.62
CA ASN A 68 -11.41 7.16 16.08
C ASN A 68 -11.48 7.51 14.59
N SER A 69 -10.91 8.64 14.17
CA SER A 69 -10.86 9.05 12.77
C SER A 69 -10.03 8.11 11.91
N THR A 70 -8.90 7.63 12.44
CA THR A 70 -8.02 6.66 11.76
C THR A 70 -8.72 5.30 11.60
N LYS A 71 -9.36 4.81 12.66
CA LYS A 71 -10.16 3.57 12.63
C LYS A 71 -11.30 3.67 11.62
N HIS A 72 -12.06 4.76 11.64
CA HIS A 72 -13.14 4.98 10.69
C HIS A 72 -12.63 4.99 9.23
N THR A 73 -11.51 5.67 8.97
CA THR A 73 -10.88 5.69 7.65
C THR A 73 -10.47 4.28 7.20
N LEU A 74 -9.84 3.50 8.08
CA LEU A 74 -9.47 2.11 7.81
C LEU A 74 -10.71 1.25 7.51
N SER A 75 -11.77 1.37 8.31
CA SER A 75 -13.04 0.67 8.08
C SER A 75 -13.63 1.02 6.71
N SER A 76 -13.69 2.30 6.33
CA SER A 76 -14.19 2.71 5.01
C SER A 76 -13.34 2.15 3.86
N MET A 77 -12.01 2.05 4.03
CA MET A 77 -11.14 1.42 3.03
C MET A 77 -11.40 -0.08 2.91
N MET A 78 -11.62 -0.77 4.03
CA MET A 78 -11.96 -2.20 4.07
C MET A 78 -13.33 -2.48 3.43
N GLU A 79 -14.34 -1.67 3.75
CA GLU A 79 -15.68 -1.74 3.15
C GLU A 79 -15.63 -1.55 1.64
N LEU A 80 -14.84 -0.58 1.16
CA LEU A 80 -14.63 -0.39 -0.28
C LEU A 80 -13.96 -1.61 -0.92
N GLN A 81 -12.92 -2.16 -0.29
CA GLN A 81 -12.23 -3.36 -0.80
C GLN A 81 -13.18 -4.55 -0.87
N GLU A 82 -14.03 -4.75 0.15
CA GLU A 82 -15.03 -5.81 0.18
C GLU A 82 -16.10 -5.62 -0.91
N ALA A 83 -16.63 -4.40 -1.08
CA ALA A 83 -17.60 -4.09 -2.13
C ALA A 83 -17.03 -4.33 -3.54
N LEU A 84 -15.76 -3.97 -3.78
CA LEU A 84 -15.06 -4.25 -5.03
C LEU A 84 -14.87 -5.74 -5.27
N LEU A 85 -14.55 -6.50 -4.22
CA LEU A 85 -14.42 -7.95 -4.29
C LEU A 85 -15.76 -8.62 -4.60
N GLU A 86 -16.84 -8.26 -3.91
CA GLU A 86 -18.16 -8.87 -4.09
C GLU A 86 -18.78 -8.57 -5.46
N SER A 87 -18.50 -7.38 -5.99
CA SER A 87 -18.92 -6.96 -7.32
C SER A 87 -18.22 -7.75 -8.44
N ASN A 88 -17.06 -8.35 -8.16
CA ASN A 88 -16.30 -9.12 -9.12
C ASN A 88 -16.72 -10.60 -9.07
N GLN A 89 -17.25 -11.14 -10.16
CA GLN A 89 -17.64 -12.56 -10.17
C GLN A 89 -16.43 -13.50 -10.14
N ALA A 90 -15.27 -13.05 -10.64
CA ALA A 90 -14.05 -13.87 -10.72
C ALA A 90 -13.34 -14.05 -9.36
N THR A 91 -13.74 -13.34 -8.32
CA THR A 91 -13.22 -13.48 -6.95
C THR A 91 -14.06 -14.47 -6.12
N LYS A 92 -15.26 -14.86 -6.59
CA LYS A 92 -16.20 -15.72 -5.85
C LYS A 92 -15.72 -17.16 -5.70
N ASP A 93 -14.90 -17.64 -6.64
CA ASP A 93 -14.35 -19.00 -6.62
C ASP A 93 -13.13 -19.13 -5.67
N ALA A 94 -12.64 -18.03 -5.10
CA ALA A 94 -11.52 -18.00 -4.15
C ALA A 94 -11.96 -18.05 -2.67
N ASN A 95 -13.24 -18.33 -2.40
CA ASN A 95 -13.88 -18.20 -1.07
C ASN A 95 -13.48 -19.26 -0.02
N GLU A 96 -12.54 -20.16 -0.29
CA GLU A 96 -12.03 -21.09 0.72
C GLU A 96 -10.81 -20.50 1.44
N ILE A 97 -11.06 -19.61 2.39
CA ILE A 97 -10.06 -19.26 3.42
C ILE A 97 -10.59 -19.77 4.76
N PRO A 98 -9.78 -20.44 5.59
CA PRO A 98 -10.20 -20.89 6.91
C PRO A 98 -10.64 -19.68 7.72
N SER A 99 -11.87 -19.73 8.24
CA SER A 99 -12.36 -18.74 9.19
C SER A 99 -11.34 -18.62 10.33
N ALA A 100 -10.80 -17.42 10.55
CA ALA A 100 -9.92 -17.17 11.66
C ALA A 100 -10.64 -17.56 12.96
N SER A 101 -9.92 -18.32 13.79
CA SER A 101 -10.33 -18.76 15.11
C SER A 101 -10.77 -17.58 15.98
N ASN A 102 -11.75 -17.82 16.87
CA ASN A 102 -12.29 -16.89 17.87
C ASN A 102 -11.21 -16.34 18.83
N GLY A 103 -10.34 -15.44 18.34
CA GLY A 103 -9.49 -14.56 19.11
C GLY A 103 -9.89 -13.11 18.79
N ASP A 104 -9.73 -12.20 19.74
CA ASP A 104 -10.14 -10.79 19.64
C ASP A 104 -9.95 -10.24 18.22
N ASN A 105 -11.06 -9.83 17.60
CA ASN A 105 -11.09 -9.31 16.25
C ASN A 105 -10.51 -7.89 16.22
N ASP A 106 -9.18 -7.79 16.32
CA ASP A 106 -8.43 -6.57 16.04
C ASP A 106 -8.60 -6.18 14.56
N GLU A 107 -8.70 -4.88 14.29
CA GLU A 107 -8.69 -4.30 12.95
C GLU A 107 -7.63 -4.92 12.01
N TRP A 108 -6.45 -5.28 12.51
CA TRP A 108 -5.40 -5.94 11.72
C TRP A 108 -5.76 -7.34 11.24
N SER A 109 -6.53 -8.11 12.03
CA SER A 109 -7.01 -9.44 11.64
C SER A 109 -7.98 -9.36 10.46
N GLU A 110 -8.88 -8.37 10.46
CA GLU A 110 -9.77 -8.10 9.34
C GLU A 110 -9.02 -7.65 8.08
N VAL A 111 -8.01 -6.79 8.22
CA VAL A 111 -7.13 -6.41 7.10
C VAL A 111 -6.47 -7.65 6.50
N GLN A 112 -5.90 -8.53 7.34
CA GLN A 112 -5.26 -9.77 6.88
C GLN A 112 -6.26 -10.69 6.18
N ARG A 113 -7.48 -10.84 6.72
CA ARG A 113 -8.56 -11.64 6.12
C ARG A 113 -8.90 -11.14 4.71
N LEU A 114 -9.11 -9.83 4.55
CA LEU A 114 -9.42 -9.23 3.25
C LEU A 114 -8.24 -9.35 2.25
N GLN A 115 -7.00 -9.18 2.72
CA GLN A 115 -5.80 -9.38 1.90
C GLN A 115 -5.65 -10.84 1.43
N ALA A 116 -5.91 -11.80 2.32
CA ALA A 116 -5.89 -13.21 1.96
C ALA A 116 -6.97 -13.51 0.89
N ARG A 117 -8.19 -12.97 1.06
CA ARG A 117 -9.33 -13.17 0.15
C ARG A 117 -9.06 -12.69 -1.28
N ILE A 118 -8.34 -11.57 -1.42
CA ILE A 118 -7.98 -11.04 -2.75
C ILE A 118 -6.75 -11.71 -3.37
N THR A 119 -5.88 -12.34 -2.57
CA THR A 119 -4.53 -12.76 -3.00
C THR A 119 -4.55 -13.67 -4.23
N THR A 120 -5.38 -14.71 -4.25
CA THR A 120 -5.44 -15.66 -5.38
C THR A 120 -5.87 -14.98 -6.67
N PHE A 121 -6.94 -14.18 -6.61
CA PHE A 121 -7.44 -13.43 -7.76
C PHE A 121 -6.40 -12.41 -8.26
N ARG A 122 -5.84 -11.60 -7.34
CA ARG A 122 -4.82 -10.59 -7.65
C ARG A 122 -3.64 -11.22 -8.37
N ASN A 123 -3.04 -12.26 -7.79
CA ASN A 123 -1.86 -12.90 -8.35
C ASN A 123 -2.16 -13.49 -9.74
N THR A 124 -3.30 -14.17 -9.89
CA THR A 124 -3.73 -14.78 -11.15
C THR A 124 -3.89 -13.74 -12.26
N GLU A 125 -4.63 -12.66 -12.01
CA GLU A 125 -4.86 -11.65 -13.03
C GLU A 125 -3.62 -10.80 -13.32
N ILE A 126 -2.82 -10.44 -12.31
CA ILE A 126 -1.54 -9.71 -12.52
C ILE A 126 -0.61 -10.54 -13.41
N ASP A 127 -0.41 -11.82 -13.11
CA ASP A 127 0.51 -12.66 -13.88
C ASP A 127 0.01 -12.92 -15.30
N LYS A 128 -1.31 -13.07 -15.47
CA LYS A 128 -1.96 -13.16 -16.79
C LYS A 128 -1.72 -11.91 -17.63
N TRP A 129 -1.96 -10.71 -17.07
CA TRP A 129 -1.72 -9.45 -17.78
C TRP A 129 -0.25 -9.21 -18.05
N HIS A 130 0.62 -9.54 -17.10
CA HIS A 130 2.07 -9.49 -17.29
C HIS A 130 2.52 -10.35 -18.48
N ARG A 131 2.08 -11.61 -18.55
CA ARG A 131 2.37 -12.51 -19.68
C ARG A 131 1.86 -11.93 -21.00
N LYS A 132 0.64 -11.40 -21.02
CA LYS A 132 0.05 -10.79 -22.22
C LYS A 132 0.89 -9.62 -22.72
N ILE A 133 1.29 -8.71 -21.84
CA ILE A 133 2.15 -7.56 -22.19
C ILE A 133 3.51 -8.03 -22.73
N GLN A 134 4.15 -9.01 -22.09
CA GLN A 134 5.42 -9.56 -22.57
C GLN A 134 5.33 -10.14 -23.98
N VAL A 135 4.23 -10.82 -24.31
CA VAL A 135 3.99 -11.39 -25.64
C VAL A 135 3.74 -10.28 -26.67
N THR A 136 2.88 -9.31 -26.34
CA THR A 136 2.51 -8.23 -27.26
C THR A 136 3.67 -7.27 -27.56
N THR A 137 4.54 -7.00 -26.59
CA THR A 137 5.69 -6.09 -26.75
C THR A 137 6.90 -6.73 -27.42
N GLY A 138 6.87 -8.04 -27.72
CA GLY A 138 8.02 -8.76 -28.26
C GLY A 138 9.17 -8.95 -27.27
N ALA A 139 9.02 -8.51 -26.01
CA ALA A 139 10.02 -8.66 -24.95
C ALA A 139 10.35 -10.14 -24.66
N ALA A 140 9.44 -11.07 -24.99
CA ALA A 140 9.69 -12.50 -24.96
C ALA A 140 10.86 -12.95 -25.86
N ALA A 141 11.17 -12.22 -26.94
CA ALA A 141 12.28 -12.54 -27.85
C ALA A 141 13.67 -12.08 -27.33
N LEU A 142 13.71 -11.22 -26.30
CA LEU A 142 14.95 -10.71 -25.68
C LEU A 142 15.46 -11.61 -24.53
N LYS A 143 14.73 -12.69 -24.21
CA LYS A 143 14.85 -13.57 -23.01
C LYS A 143 16.08 -14.49 -22.93
N GLY A 144 17.18 -14.16 -23.59
CA GLY A 144 18.34 -15.06 -23.62
C GLY A 144 19.10 -15.24 -22.30
N LYS A 145 19.04 -14.32 -21.31
CA LYS A 145 20.10 -14.27 -20.27
C LYS A 145 19.76 -13.87 -18.82
N LEU A 146 18.52 -13.58 -18.41
CA LEU A 146 18.23 -13.25 -16.99
C LEU A 146 17.07 -14.06 -16.39
N HIS A 147 17.34 -14.74 -15.27
CA HIS A 147 16.39 -15.56 -14.50
C HIS A 147 15.21 -14.74 -13.93
N ALA A 148 15.42 -13.48 -13.55
CA ALA A 148 14.37 -12.59 -13.03
C ALA A 148 13.28 -12.27 -14.07
N PHE A 149 13.60 -12.28 -15.38
CA PHE A 149 12.62 -12.05 -16.45
C PHE A 149 11.79 -13.29 -16.83
N ASN A 150 12.11 -14.46 -16.26
CA ASN A 150 11.42 -15.72 -16.51
C ASN A 150 10.43 -16.11 -15.40
N GLN A 151 10.36 -15.34 -14.32
CA GLN A 151 9.41 -15.55 -13.22
C GLN A 151 8.22 -14.60 -13.33
N ASN A 152 7.06 -15.08 -12.89
CA ASN A 152 5.85 -14.24 -12.83
C ASN A 152 6.04 -13.16 -11.75
N ILE A 153 5.25 -12.07 -11.81
CA ILE A 153 5.39 -10.96 -10.85
C ILE A 153 5.12 -11.47 -9.44
N SER A 154 4.08 -12.30 -9.27
CA SER A 154 3.73 -12.85 -7.95
C SER A 154 4.86 -13.67 -7.33
N ASP A 155 5.59 -14.45 -8.13
CA ASP A 155 6.71 -15.27 -7.66
C ASP A 155 7.91 -14.40 -7.24
N GLN A 156 8.18 -13.33 -8.00
CA GLN A 156 9.22 -12.38 -7.66
C GLN A 156 8.91 -11.68 -6.33
N VAL A 157 7.67 -11.20 -6.17
CA VAL A 157 7.21 -10.59 -4.91
C VAL A 157 7.31 -11.58 -3.76
N ALA A 158 6.82 -12.82 -3.94
CA ALA A 158 6.91 -13.86 -2.91
C ALA A 158 8.37 -14.18 -2.52
N GLY A 159 9.28 -14.16 -3.49
CA GLY A 159 10.72 -14.32 -3.26
C GLY A 159 11.29 -13.22 -2.37
N TYR A 160 10.96 -11.95 -2.65
CA TYR A 160 11.38 -10.82 -1.81
C TYR A 160 10.73 -10.85 -0.41
N MET A 161 9.46 -11.24 -0.33
CA MET A 161 8.71 -11.31 0.93
C MET A 161 9.14 -12.47 1.83
N ARG A 162 9.99 -13.40 1.34
CA ARG A 162 10.55 -14.48 2.17
C ARG A 162 11.52 -13.96 3.23
N ASP A 163 12.25 -12.88 2.93
CA ASP A 163 13.11 -12.15 3.86
C ASP A 163 13.05 -10.65 3.55
N PRO A 164 11.99 -9.96 4.02
CA PRO A 164 11.79 -8.54 3.75
C PRO A 164 12.68 -7.64 4.61
N SER A 165 13.52 -8.21 5.50
CA SER A 165 14.29 -7.46 6.50
C SER A 165 15.13 -6.35 5.89
N ARG A 166 15.76 -6.61 4.74
CA ARG A 166 16.55 -5.60 4.03
C ARG A 166 15.72 -4.43 3.50
N MET A 167 14.48 -4.68 3.08
CA MET A 167 13.56 -3.65 2.61
C MET A 167 13.04 -2.85 3.80
N ILE A 168 12.55 -3.55 4.83
CA ILE A 168 12.02 -2.96 6.06
C ILE A 168 13.07 -2.06 6.72
N ASN A 169 14.33 -2.52 6.86
CA ASN A 169 15.40 -1.73 7.45
C ASN A 169 15.75 -0.46 6.66
N ARG A 170 15.49 -0.44 5.33
CA ARG A 170 15.68 0.77 4.51
C ARG A 170 14.54 1.76 4.66
N MET A 171 13.37 1.29 5.09
CA MET A 171 12.22 2.15 5.38
C MET A 171 12.33 2.79 6.77
N TYR A 172 13.18 2.29 7.67
CA TYR A 172 13.31 2.88 8.99
C TYR A 172 14.03 4.23 8.98
N LEU A 173 13.43 5.20 9.65
CA LEU A 173 14.01 6.52 9.87
C LEU A 173 14.84 6.54 11.14
N THR A 174 15.88 7.38 11.15
CA THR A 174 16.62 7.66 12.37
C THR A 174 15.89 8.70 13.21
N ASN A 175 16.08 8.67 14.53
CA ASN A 175 15.56 9.70 15.43
C ASN A 175 16.08 11.11 15.14
N SER A 176 17.22 11.25 14.46
CA SER A 176 17.73 12.54 13.96
C SER A 176 16.99 13.04 12.72
N ALA A 177 16.43 12.13 11.90
CA ALA A 177 15.69 12.49 10.68
C ALA A 177 14.28 13.01 10.99
N VAL A 178 13.70 12.61 12.12
CA VAL A 178 12.36 13.02 12.54
C VAL A 178 12.38 13.58 13.96
N ARG A 179 11.87 14.81 14.11
CA ARG A 179 11.66 15.41 15.42
C ARG A 179 10.40 14.82 16.08
N VAL A 180 10.58 13.73 16.82
CA VAL A 180 9.54 13.11 17.66
C VAL A 180 9.24 14.04 18.85
N PHE A 181 7.96 14.30 19.12
CA PHE A 181 7.57 15.15 20.23
C PHE A 181 7.92 14.52 21.59
N GLY A 182 8.50 15.33 22.47
CA GLY A 182 8.89 14.93 23.83
C GLY A 182 10.15 14.04 23.90
N LYS A 183 10.81 13.77 22.77
CA LYS A 183 12.12 13.11 22.73
C LYS A 183 13.21 14.17 22.55
N ASP A 184 14.12 14.26 23.51
CA ASP A 184 15.31 15.09 23.38
C ASP A 184 16.29 14.38 22.44
N VAL A 185 16.28 14.77 21.17
CA VAL A 185 17.36 14.40 20.25
C VAL A 185 18.55 15.24 20.69
N GLY A 186 19.60 14.59 21.22
CA GLY A 186 20.85 15.26 21.60
C GLY A 186 21.37 16.18 20.49
N GLU A 187 22.16 17.20 20.86
CA GLU A 187 22.66 18.20 19.91
C GLU A 187 23.24 17.56 18.63
N PRO A 188 23.00 18.15 17.44
CA PRO A 188 23.53 17.66 16.18
C PRO A 188 25.04 17.91 16.13
N GLY A 189 25.82 17.08 16.80
CA GLY A 189 27.27 17.27 16.93
C GLY A 189 28.07 16.16 17.61
N THR A 190 27.44 15.17 18.28
CA THR A 190 28.15 14.07 18.94
C THR A 190 27.92 12.71 18.29
N ALA A 191 27.60 12.68 16.99
CA ALA A 191 27.66 11.43 16.24
C ALA A 191 29.14 11.07 16.06
N GLU A 192 29.63 10.13 16.88
CA GLU A 192 30.94 9.50 16.66
C GLU A 192 30.97 8.99 15.21
N GLU A 193 31.88 9.55 14.40
CA GLU A 193 32.13 9.12 13.02
C GLU A 193 32.46 7.63 13.01
N GLY A 194 31.46 6.80 12.67
CA GLY A 194 31.65 5.36 12.53
C GLY A 194 30.48 4.49 12.98
N HIS A 195 29.55 5.00 13.79
CA HIS A 195 28.38 4.21 14.16
C HIS A 195 27.29 4.33 13.08
N ILE A 196 27.04 3.24 12.36
CA ILE A 196 25.83 3.11 11.54
C ILE A 196 24.65 3.27 12.50
N MET A 197 23.96 4.41 12.45
CA MET A 197 22.73 4.59 13.21
C MET A 197 21.68 3.70 12.58
N GLU A 198 21.41 2.57 13.23
CA GLU A 198 20.33 1.67 12.87
C GLU A 198 18.99 2.43 12.99
N GLY A 199 18.13 2.29 11.98
CA GLY A 199 16.84 2.99 11.95
C GLY A 199 15.92 2.55 13.09
N ASP A 200 15.05 3.45 13.55
CA ASP A 200 14.08 3.16 14.61
C ASP A 200 12.89 2.38 14.00
N PRO A 201 12.58 1.16 14.49
CA PRO A 201 11.49 0.35 13.95
C PRO A 201 10.10 1.00 14.05
N GLU A 202 9.93 1.99 14.94
CA GLU A 202 8.67 2.73 15.09
C GLU A 202 8.54 3.90 14.11
N LEU A 203 9.60 4.25 13.37
CA LEU A 203 9.61 5.38 12.43
C LEU A 203 9.77 4.86 11.00
N ILE A 204 8.75 5.01 10.18
CA ILE A 204 8.71 4.41 8.84
C ILE A 204 8.62 5.48 7.75
N ASP A 205 9.44 5.35 6.71
CA ASP A 205 9.43 6.16 5.50
C ASP A 205 9.11 5.29 4.28
N ASP A 206 8.03 5.65 3.59
CA ASP A 206 7.61 5.05 2.34
C ASP A 206 7.78 5.98 1.14
N SER A 207 8.58 7.05 1.28
CA SER A 207 8.76 8.10 0.27
C SER A 207 9.23 7.56 -1.08
N GLU A 208 10.07 6.53 -1.13
CA GLU A 208 10.51 5.91 -2.40
C GLU A 208 9.30 5.33 -3.16
N PHE A 209 8.45 4.57 -2.45
CA PHE A 209 7.23 4.01 -3.03
C PHE A 209 6.24 5.10 -3.44
N TYR A 210 6.02 6.08 -2.57
CA TYR A 210 5.15 7.24 -2.86
C TYR A 210 5.60 8.00 -4.11
N GLN A 211 6.90 8.31 -4.22
CA GLN A 211 7.46 9.05 -5.35
C GLN A 211 7.33 8.27 -6.65
N GLN A 212 7.51 6.95 -6.61
CA GLN A 212 7.31 6.09 -7.77
C GLN A 212 5.83 6.12 -8.24
N LEU A 213 4.87 5.97 -7.31
CA LEU A 213 3.44 6.06 -7.63
C LEU A 213 3.06 7.43 -8.22
N LEU A 214 3.58 8.51 -7.63
CA LEU A 214 3.31 9.87 -8.10
C LEU A 214 3.87 10.10 -9.51
N LYS A 215 5.10 9.65 -9.76
CA LYS A 215 5.73 9.74 -11.07
C LYS A 215 4.91 9.00 -12.13
N GLU A 216 4.54 7.74 -11.88
CA GLU A 216 3.73 6.94 -12.80
C GLU A 216 2.36 7.56 -13.07
N PHE A 217 1.72 8.12 -12.03
CA PHE A 217 0.45 8.82 -12.16
C PHE A 217 0.57 10.04 -13.10
N LEU A 218 1.57 10.90 -12.88
CA LEU A 218 1.79 12.09 -13.73
C LEU A 218 2.10 11.72 -15.18
N GLU A 219 2.96 10.73 -15.41
CA GLU A 219 3.26 10.23 -16.75
C GLU A 219 2.01 9.67 -17.46
N SER A 220 1.06 9.09 -16.70
CA SER A 220 -0.20 8.58 -17.25
C SER A 220 -1.18 9.69 -17.63
N CYS A 221 -1.18 10.81 -16.89
CA CYS A 221 -1.98 11.99 -17.21
C CYS A 221 -1.47 12.67 -18.48
N ASP A 222 -0.15 12.85 -18.60
CA ASP A 222 0.48 13.49 -19.76
C ASP A 222 0.19 12.73 -21.06
N ARG A 223 0.28 11.39 -21.02
CA ARG A 223 -0.08 10.55 -22.19
C ARG A 223 -1.55 10.66 -22.56
N GLY A 224 -2.44 10.80 -21.57
CA GLY A 224 -3.87 11.00 -21.79
C GLY A 224 -4.25 12.39 -22.33
N ALA A 225 -3.46 13.43 -22.05
CA ALA A 225 -3.64 14.77 -22.60
C ALA A 225 -3.06 14.94 -24.02
N SER A 226 -2.19 14.02 -24.42
CA SER A 226 -1.50 14.01 -25.72
C SER A 226 -2.25 13.22 -26.81
N SER A 227 -3.48 12.75 -26.56
CA SER A 227 -4.27 11.91 -27.48
C SER A 227 -5.68 12.44 -27.73
#